data_AF-A0A7C3TZG6-F1
#
_entry.id   AF-A0A7C3TZG6-F1
#
_cell.length_a   1.000
_cell.length_b   1.000
_cell.length_c   1.000
_cell.angle_alpha   90.00
_cell.angle_beta   90.00
_cell.angle_gamma   90.00
#
_symmetry.space_group_name_H-M   'P 1'
#
loop_
_entity.id
_entity.type
_entity.pdbx_description
1 polymer ?
#
loop_
_entity_poly.entity_id
_entity_poly.type
_entity_poly.pdbx_seq_one_letter_code
_entity_poly.pdbx_strand_id
1 'polypeptide(L)'
;MALPDPLGELFTAVTGNCTVASARQSGFFSLCGLFLRLKDRYLWEHQLPPWSPIEREKLLSWIDDQERLWQGRSDATFQDLPFNGKTYPCFDSTALNRQLIPIGYYYGAGYGPGMTPTFFFSTIRERTRSFGYEVLVLEKDLACDLSFVPAQRQGRTIVIRLDPLRFFLWAMLQDTESREGVQVAMEHYRWSNRRSPRGQMNKIVAAEAETLLHHELGEALDRSLPPLLWRSLVASFPFSRIELYLRSLKDLLADTHPRGTLSHIIEKKKIGSLGFYLSNLKGLRRVLFPELIEAVKKVKNDGDWSALEHARLSGRKRFLSQAGLIREYHKRFLPHRPQAFSSAFEEAFLRPLGY
;
A
#
# COMPACT_ATOMS: atom_id res chain seq x y z
N MET A 1 -1.58 -13.55 -22.89
CA MET A 1 -1.97 -14.93 -22.52
C MET A 1 -3.48 -14.98 -22.53
N ALA A 2 -4.10 -15.72 -23.45
CA ALA A 2 -5.55 -15.85 -23.47
C ALA A 2 -5.97 -16.76 -22.32
N LEU A 3 -6.77 -16.26 -21.40
CA LEU A 3 -7.38 -17.09 -20.35
C LEU A 3 -8.61 -17.78 -20.96
N PRO A 4 -8.85 -19.06 -20.65
CA PRO A 4 -10.05 -19.75 -21.12
C PRO A 4 -11.30 -19.15 -20.45
N ASP A 5 -12.43 -19.22 -21.13
CA ASP A 5 -13.70 -18.85 -20.51
C ASP A 5 -14.05 -19.80 -19.36
N PRO A 6 -14.64 -19.28 -18.26
CA PRO A 6 -15.17 -17.92 -18.07
C PRO A 6 -14.14 -16.87 -17.58
N LEU A 7 -12.85 -17.20 -17.46
CA LEU A 7 -11.83 -16.28 -16.95
C LEU A 7 -11.43 -15.20 -17.98
N GLY A 8 -11.56 -15.48 -19.28
CA GLY A 8 -11.28 -14.53 -20.36
C GLY A 8 -12.22 -13.32 -20.34
N GLU A 9 -13.53 -13.56 -20.26
CA GLU A 9 -14.55 -12.52 -20.11
C GLU A 9 -14.33 -11.67 -18.85
N LEU A 10 -14.11 -12.33 -17.71
CA LEU A 10 -13.81 -11.64 -16.45
C LEU A 10 -12.57 -10.75 -16.56
N PHE A 11 -11.48 -11.30 -17.10
CA PHE A 11 -10.23 -10.56 -17.28
C PHE A 11 -10.42 -9.31 -18.14
N THR A 12 -11.22 -9.41 -19.20
CA THR A 12 -11.54 -8.30 -20.08
C THR A 12 -12.30 -7.20 -19.33
N ALA A 13 -13.34 -7.58 -18.57
CA ALA A 13 -14.13 -6.64 -17.77
C ALA A 13 -13.29 -5.96 -16.67
N VAL A 14 -12.46 -6.72 -15.95
CA VAL A 14 -11.56 -6.15 -14.94
C VAL A 14 -10.55 -5.20 -15.57
N THR A 15 -9.96 -5.56 -16.72
CA THR A 15 -9.01 -4.69 -17.42
C THR A 15 -9.67 -3.38 -17.85
N GLY A 16 -10.91 -3.43 -18.35
CA GLY A 16 -11.70 -2.24 -18.65
C GLY A 16 -11.88 -1.32 -17.44
N ASN A 17 -12.26 -1.89 -16.29
CA ASN A 17 -12.38 -1.14 -15.03
C ASN A 17 -11.03 -0.57 -14.55
N CYS A 18 -9.94 -1.32 -14.69
CA CYS A 18 -8.59 -0.83 -14.40
C CYS A 18 -8.20 0.35 -15.29
N THR A 19 -8.56 0.35 -16.58
CA THR A 19 -8.32 1.47 -17.49
C THR A 19 -9.09 2.71 -17.04
N VAL A 20 -10.37 2.57 -16.70
CA VAL A 20 -11.19 3.69 -16.19
C VAL A 20 -10.63 4.21 -14.87
N ALA A 21 -10.23 3.32 -13.94
CA ALA A 21 -9.61 3.71 -12.68
C ALA A 21 -8.28 4.45 -12.91
N SER A 22 -7.45 3.96 -13.84
CA SER A 22 -6.17 4.60 -14.21
C SER A 22 -6.37 5.98 -14.82
N ALA A 23 -7.37 6.15 -15.68
CA ALA A 23 -7.74 7.44 -16.27
C ALA A 23 -8.17 8.46 -15.20
N ARG A 24 -8.90 8.02 -14.16
CA ARG A 24 -9.24 8.87 -13.01
C ARG A 24 -8.02 9.18 -12.14
N GLN A 25 -7.15 8.19 -11.94
CA GLN A 25 -5.95 8.27 -11.11
C GLN A 25 -4.88 9.21 -11.66
N SER A 26 -4.73 9.27 -12.98
CA SER A 26 -3.64 10.00 -13.64
C SER A 26 -3.61 11.49 -13.27
N GLY A 27 -4.78 12.11 -13.11
CA GLY A 27 -4.91 13.51 -12.69
C GLY A 27 -4.49 13.82 -11.26
N PHE A 28 -4.25 12.79 -10.42
CA PHE A 28 -3.86 12.98 -9.01
C PHE A 28 -2.36 12.92 -8.76
N PHE A 29 -1.56 12.49 -9.74
CA PHE A 29 -0.12 12.37 -9.59
C PHE A 29 0.58 13.62 -10.13
N SER A 30 1.72 13.99 -9.54
CA SER A 30 2.64 14.91 -10.20
C SER A 30 3.15 14.30 -11.50
N LEU A 31 3.60 15.11 -12.46
CA LEU A 31 4.11 14.62 -13.75
C LEU A 31 5.21 13.55 -13.57
N CYS A 32 6.17 13.79 -12.68
CA CYS A 32 7.22 12.81 -12.37
C CYS A 32 6.64 11.54 -11.71
N GLY A 33 5.68 11.70 -10.79
CA GLY A 33 5.03 10.56 -10.13
C GLY A 33 4.22 9.69 -11.09
N LEU A 34 3.50 10.32 -12.03
CA LEU A 34 2.76 9.63 -13.09
C LEU A 34 3.72 8.88 -14.02
N PHE A 35 4.80 9.54 -14.46
CA PHE A 35 5.80 8.92 -15.33
C PHE A 35 6.41 7.66 -14.72
N LEU A 36 6.80 7.70 -13.43
CA LEU A 36 7.35 6.53 -12.75
C LEU A 36 6.36 5.36 -12.69
N ARG A 37 5.07 5.64 -12.42
CA ARG A 37 4.01 4.61 -12.42
C ARG A 37 3.76 4.03 -13.80
N LEU A 38 3.74 4.87 -14.83
CA LEU A 38 3.62 4.45 -16.23
C LEU A 38 4.80 3.58 -16.67
N LYS A 39 6.02 3.94 -16.28
CA LYS A 39 7.22 3.12 -16.51
C LYS A 39 7.09 1.74 -15.85
N ASP A 40 6.65 1.68 -14.60
CA ASP A 40 6.46 0.41 -13.89
C ASP A 40 5.33 -0.41 -14.52
N ARG A 41 4.25 0.26 -14.94
CA ARG A 41 3.14 -0.35 -15.65
C ARG A 41 3.56 -0.96 -16.98
N TYR A 42 4.35 -0.25 -17.78
CA TYR A 42 4.92 -0.74 -19.04
C TYR A 42 5.69 -2.04 -18.81
N LEU A 43 6.60 -2.06 -17.83
CA LEU A 43 7.38 -3.25 -17.50
C LEU A 43 6.49 -4.42 -17.10
N TRP A 44 5.49 -4.16 -16.24
CA TRP A 44 4.55 -5.18 -15.78
C TRP A 44 3.72 -5.77 -16.94
N GLU A 45 3.16 -4.95 -17.83
CA GLU A 45 2.37 -5.41 -19.00
C GLU A 45 3.21 -6.29 -19.93
N HIS A 46 4.49 -5.98 -20.09
CA HIS A 46 5.44 -6.74 -20.89
C HIS A 46 6.06 -7.93 -20.13
N GLN A 47 5.60 -8.21 -18.91
CA GLN A 47 6.10 -9.29 -18.05
C GLN A 47 7.61 -9.20 -17.77
N LEU A 48 8.10 -7.97 -17.70
CA LEU A 48 9.49 -7.64 -17.42
C LEU A 48 9.66 -7.32 -15.93
N PRO A 49 10.76 -7.76 -15.29
CA PRO A 49 11.05 -7.35 -13.92
C PRO A 49 11.39 -5.85 -13.83
N PRO A 50 11.30 -5.24 -12.63
CA PRO A 50 11.46 -3.80 -12.45
C PRO A 50 12.86 -3.25 -12.77
N TRP A 51 13.88 -4.11 -12.80
CA TRP A 51 15.27 -3.77 -13.17
C TRP A 51 15.58 -3.99 -14.66
N SER A 52 14.58 -4.33 -15.48
CA SER A 52 14.80 -4.45 -16.92
C SER A 52 15.15 -3.10 -17.53
N PRO A 53 16.12 -3.05 -18.46
CA PRO A 53 16.34 -1.85 -19.26
C PRO A 53 15.11 -1.58 -20.13
N ILE A 54 14.84 -0.30 -20.40
CA ILE A 54 13.71 0.14 -21.21
C ILE A 54 14.26 1.02 -22.34
N GLU A 55 13.86 0.72 -23.57
CA GLU A 55 14.06 1.61 -24.71
C GLU A 55 13.13 2.82 -24.59
N ARG A 56 13.71 4.01 -24.54
CA ARG A 56 12.99 5.25 -24.25
C ARG A 56 11.88 5.53 -25.27
N GLU A 57 12.17 5.31 -26.54
CA GLU A 57 11.25 5.58 -27.65
C GLU A 57 10.02 4.68 -27.56
N LYS A 58 10.21 3.40 -27.23
CA LYS A 58 9.11 2.44 -27.01
C LYS A 58 8.26 2.83 -25.80
N LEU A 59 8.90 3.22 -24.70
CA LEU A 59 8.17 3.66 -23.52
C LEU A 59 7.33 4.91 -23.80
N LEU A 60 7.91 5.93 -24.43
CA LEU A 60 7.19 7.16 -24.75
C LEU A 60 6.03 6.91 -25.71
N SER A 61 6.24 6.12 -26.77
CA SER A 61 5.16 5.74 -27.68
C SER A 61 4.02 5.01 -26.95
N TRP A 62 4.36 4.08 -26.04
CA TRP A 62 3.35 3.37 -25.25
C TRP A 62 2.63 4.30 -24.26
N ILE A 63 3.33 5.27 -23.66
CA ILE A 63 2.72 6.29 -22.79
C ILE A 63 1.68 7.09 -23.59
N ASP A 64 2.04 7.54 -24.79
CA ASP A 64 1.11 8.28 -25.67
C ASP A 64 -0.13 7.45 -26.01
N ASP A 65 0.02 6.13 -26.22
CA ASP A 65 -1.09 5.20 -26.41
C ASP A 65 -1.99 5.11 -25.16
N GLN A 66 -1.40 5.02 -23.95
CA GLN A 66 -2.17 4.97 -22.71
C GLN A 66 -2.95 6.27 -22.49
N GLU A 67 -2.32 7.43 -22.71
CA GLU A 67 -2.98 8.71 -22.57
C GLU A 67 -4.14 8.86 -23.57
N ARG A 68 -3.95 8.44 -24.82
CA ARG A 68 -5.05 8.35 -25.81
C ARG A 68 -6.17 7.42 -25.35
N LEU A 69 -5.85 6.26 -24.78
CA LEU A 69 -6.85 5.34 -24.24
C LEU A 69 -7.65 5.94 -23.09
N TRP A 70 -7.05 6.81 -22.28
CA TRP A 70 -7.70 7.47 -21.15
C TRP A 70 -8.56 8.66 -21.55
N GLN A 71 -8.33 9.26 -22.72
CA GLN A 71 -9.13 10.39 -23.21
C GLN A 71 -10.62 10.03 -23.22
N GLY A 72 -11.42 10.82 -22.49
CA GLY A 72 -12.87 10.62 -22.37
C GLY A 72 -13.30 9.44 -21.51
N ARG A 73 -12.39 8.73 -20.82
CA ARG A 73 -12.73 7.57 -19.96
C ARG A 73 -12.81 7.89 -18.48
N SER A 74 -12.35 9.06 -18.02
CA SER A 74 -12.44 9.46 -16.60
C SER A 74 -13.88 9.42 -16.08
N ASP A 75 -14.84 9.79 -16.92
CA ASP A 75 -16.26 9.86 -16.55
C ASP A 75 -17.05 8.60 -16.87
N ALA A 76 -16.38 7.59 -17.47
CA ALA A 76 -17.02 6.32 -17.81
C ALA A 76 -17.47 5.58 -16.54
N THR A 77 -18.60 4.89 -16.62
CA THR A 77 -19.09 4.03 -15.53
C THR A 77 -18.30 2.73 -15.46
N PHE A 78 -18.07 2.24 -14.25
CA PHE A 78 -17.50 0.91 -14.07
C PHE A 78 -18.49 -0.16 -14.51
N GLN A 79 -17.96 -1.21 -15.14
CA GLN A 79 -18.72 -2.32 -15.69
C GLN A 79 -18.82 -3.43 -14.65
N ASP A 80 -19.97 -4.09 -14.61
CA ASP A 80 -20.13 -5.32 -13.83
C ASP A 80 -19.28 -6.46 -14.42
N LEU A 81 -19.03 -7.46 -13.58
CA LEU A 81 -18.08 -8.52 -13.85
C LEU A 81 -18.82 -9.80 -14.23
N PRO A 82 -18.75 -10.28 -15.49
CA PRO A 82 -19.27 -11.57 -15.87
C PRO A 82 -18.35 -12.67 -15.32
N PHE A 83 -18.92 -13.69 -14.69
CA PHE A 83 -18.21 -14.90 -14.32
C PHE A 83 -19.16 -16.09 -14.17
N ASN A 84 -18.91 -17.14 -14.94
CA ASN A 84 -19.65 -18.41 -14.90
C ASN A 84 -21.17 -18.24 -15.04
N GLY A 85 -21.60 -17.50 -16.08
CA GLY A 85 -23.02 -17.24 -16.37
C GLY A 85 -23.73 -16.30 -15.39
N LYS A 86 -22.99 -15.67 -14.46
CA LYS A 86 -23.51 -14.68 -13.51
C LYS A 86 -22.81 -13.35 -13.71
N THR A 87 -23.47 -12.28 -13.27
CA THR A 87 -22.93 -10.92 -13.28
C THR A 87 -22.79 -10.42 -11.84
N TYR A 88 -21.64 -9.86 -11.51
CA TYR A 88 -21.33 -9.34 -10.17
C TYR A 88 -21.06 -7.83 -10.23
N PRO A 89 -21.58 -7.02 -9.30
CA PRO A 89 -21.17 -5.63 -9.18
C PRO A 89 -19.65 -5.50 -9.02
N CYS A 90 -19.02 -4.56 -9.73
CA CYS A 90 -17.56 -4.41 -9.73
C CYS A 90 -16.93 -4.21 -8.34
N PHE A 91 -17.64 -3.61 -7.39
CA PHE A 91 -17.14 -3.44 -6.02
C PHE A 91 -17.48 -4.59 -5.07
N ASP A 92 -18.27 -5.59 -5.50
CA ASP A 92 -18.57 -6.77 -4.70
C ASP A 92 -17.51 -7.86 -4.88
N SER A 93 -16.30 -7.57 -4.39
CA SER A 93 -15.19 -8.52 -4.41
C SER A 93 -15.50 -9.77 -3.56
N THR A 94 -16.37 -9.66 -2.55
CA THR A 94 -16.67 -10.78 -1.65
C THR A 94 -17.47 -11.86 -2.36
N ALA A 95 -18.53 -11.50 -3.09
CA ALA A 95 -19.35 -12.47 -3.80
C ALA A 95 -18.56 -13.18 -4.91
N LEU A 96 -17.80 -12.43 -5.70
CA LEU A 96 -16.99 -12.99 -6.79
C LEU A 96 -15.86 -13.88 -6.27
N ASN A 97 -15.14 -13.47 -5.21
CA ASN A 97 -14.02 -14.26 -4.67
C ASN A 97 -14.44 -15.60 -4.05
N ARG A 98 -15.70 -15.77 -3.64
CA ARG A 98 -16.21 -17.10 -3.24
C ARG A 98 -16.09 -18.13 -4.37
N GLN A 99 -16.14 -17.68 -5.62
CA GLN A 99 -16.00 -18.53 -6.80
C GLN A 99 -14.54 -18.60 -7.29
N LEU A 100 -13.79 -17.49 -7.21
CA LEU A 100 -12.42 -17.41 -7.73
C LEU A 100 -11.37 -18.09 -6.83
N ILE A 101 -11.48 -17.93 -5.51
CA ILE A 101 -10.46 -18.47 -4.58
C ILE A 101 -10.30 -19.99 -4.72
N PRO A 102 -11.38 -20.81 -4.80
CA PRO A 102 -11.27 -22.25 -5.00
C PRO A 102 -10.52 -22.67 -6.28
N ILE A 103 -10.53 -21.83 -7.31
CA ILE A 103 -9.87 -22.11 -8.61
C ILE A 103 -8.54 -21.36 -8.76
N GLY A 104 -8.00 -20.78 -7.69
CA GLY A 104 -6.66 -20.20 -7.67
C GLY A 104 -6.54 -18.75 -8.13
N TYR A 105 -7.63 -17.98 -8.13
CA TYR A 105 -7.63 -16.57 -8.51
C TYR A 105 -8.20 -15.66 -7.42
N TYR A 106 -7.79 -14.39 -7.44
CA TYR A 106 -8.30 -13.36 -6.55
C TYR A 106 -8.61 -12.08 -7.33
N TYR A 107 -9.78 -11.51 -7.07
CA TYR A 107 -10.20 -10.20 -7.54
C TYR A 107 -10.23 -9.20 -6.38
N GLY A 108 -9.58 -8.05 -6.53
CA GLY A 108 -9.65 -6.98 -5.56
C GLY A 108 -10.26 -5.73 -6.15
N ALA A 109 -11.18 -5.12 -5.40
CA ALA A 109 -11.79 -3.84 -5.69
C ALA A 109 -11.89 -3.00 -4.42
N GLY A 110 -11.82 -1.68 -4.55
CA GLY A 110 -12.03 -0.78 -3.41
C GLY A 110 -11.69 0.67 -3.73
N TYR A 111 -11.42 1.43 -2.66
CA TYR A 111 -11.07 2.84 -2.76
C TYR A 111 -9.77 3.11 -1.97
N GLY A 112 -8.80 3.72 -2.65
CA GLY A 112 -7.52 4.16 -2.10
C GLY A 112 -7.56 5.58 -1.52
N PRO A 113 -6.40 6.25 -1.41
CA PRO A 113 -6.30 7.68 -1.07
C PRO A 113 -7.20 8.56 -1.94
N GLY A 114 -7.83 9.56 -1.32
CA GLY A 114 -8.74 10.48 -2.00
C GLY A 114 -10.03 9.83 -2.52
N MET A 115 -10.42 8.68 -1.97
CA MET A 115 -11.56 7.91 -2.47
C MET A 115 -11.42 7.51 -3.96
N THR A 116 -10.17 7.37 -4.40
CA THR A 116 -9.85 6.94 -5.76
C THR A 116 -10.16 5.45 -5.92
N PRO A 117 -10.98 5.05 -6.91
CA PRO A 117 -11.30 3.64 -7.13
C PRO A 117 -10.05 2.86 -7.53
N THR A 118 -9.98 1.59 -7.13
CA THR A 118 -8.91 0.68 -7.53
C THR A 118 -9.39 -0.74 -7.78
N PHE A 119 -8.78 -1.41 -8.76
CA PHE A 119 -9.09 -2.77 -9.20
C PHE A 119 -7.82 -3.56 -9.54
N PHE A 120 -7.86 -4.87 -9.29
CA PHE A 120 -6.88 -5.82 -9.80
C PHE A 120 -7.43 -7.25 -9.84
N PHE A 121 -6.82 -8.09 -10.66
CA PHE A 121 -7.11 -9.52 -10.79
C PHE A 121 -5.80 -10.29 -10.86
N SER A 122 -5.66 -11.37 -10.11
CA SER A 122 -4.36 -11.97 -9.83
C SER A 122 -4.46 -13.46 -9.51
N THR A 123 -3.35 -14.18 -9.66
CA THR A 123 -3.25 -15.60 -9.28
C THR A 123 -2.86 -15.76 -7.81
N ILE A 124 -3.49 -16.71 -7.13
CA ILE A 124 -3.15 -17.07 -5.76
C ILE A 124 -1.97 -18.05 -5.79
N ARG A 125 -0.90 -17.73 -5.06
CA ARG A 125 0.19 -18.68 -4.79
C ARG A 125 -0.11 -19.53 -3.59
N GLU A 126 -0.50 -18.86 -2.50
CA GLU A 126 -0.51 -19.45 -1.17
C GLU A 126 -1.70 -18.91 -0.38
N ARG A 127 -2.28 -19.79 0.41
CA ARG A 127 -3.38 -19.48 1.32
C ARG A 127 -3.05 -20.02 2.70
N THR A 128 -2.96 -19.13 3.68
CA THR A 128 -2.71 -19.49 5.07
C THR A 128 -3.71 -18.79 5.99
N ARG A 129 -3.60 -19.05 7.29
CA ARG A 129 -4.37 -18.35 8.32
C ARG A 129 -3.42 -17.80 9.37
N SER A 130 -3.69 -16.59 9.83
CA SER A 130 -2.92 -15.94 10.88
C SER A 130 -3.83 -15.07 11.74
N PHE A 131 -3.83 -15.27 13.06
CA PHE A 131 -4.66 -14.53 14.02
C PHE A 131 -6.16 -14.44 13.65
N GLY A 132 -6.70 -15.52 13.06
CA GLY A 132 -8.09 -15.59 12.61
C GLY A 132 -8.37 -14.89 11.27
N TYR A 133 -7.38 -14.28 10.63
CA TYR A 133 -7.46 -13.76 9.28
C TYR A 133 -7.06 -14.83 8.27
N GLU A 134 -7.74 -14.83 7.14
CA GLU A 134 -7.25 -15.51 5.94
C GLU A 134 -6.14 -14.65 5.33
N VAL A 135 -5.02 -15.27 4.98
CA VAL A 135 -3.90 -14.60 4.33
C VAL A 135 -3.71 -15.21 2.96
N LEU A 136 -3.81 -14.39 1.92
CA LEU A 136 -3.59 -14.77 0.53
C LEU A 136 -2.32 -14.10 0.04
N VAL A 137 -1.35 -14.90 -0.39
CA VAL A 137 -0.18 -14.41 -1.12
C VAL A 137 -0.42 -14.63 -2.60
N LEU A 138 -0.40 -13.54 -3.36
CA LEU A 138 -0.67 -13.52 -4.79
C LEU A 138 0.65 -13.45 -5.57
N GLU A 139 0.80 -14.30 -6.59
CA GLU A 139 2.06 -14.39 -7.34
C GLU A 139 2.12 -13.34 -8.45
N LYS A 140 1.11 -13.34 -9.32
CA LYS A 140 1.12 -12.58 -10.57
C LYS A 140 -0.20 -11.85 -10.78
N ASP A 141 -0.12 -10.53 -10.84
CA ASP A 141 -1.25 -9.73 -11.27
C ASP A 141 -1.45 -9.92 -12.78
N LEU A 142 -2.68 -10.23 -13.17
CA LEU A 142 -3.11 -10.39 -14.56
C LEU A 142 -3.67 -9.07 -15.07
N ALA A 143 -4.42 -8.35 -14.23
CA ALA A 143 -4.88 -6.99 -14.45
C ALA A 143 -4.62 -6.17 -13.18
N CYS A 144 -4.19 -4.92 -13.32
CA CYS A 144 -4.17 -3.93 -12.24
C CYS A 144 -4.42 -2.53 -12.83
N ASP A 145 -4.54 -1.50 -12.00
CA ASP A 145 -4.54 -0.09 -12.39
C ASP A 145 -3.19 0.57 -12.02
N LEU A 146 -3.12 1.91 -11.92
CA LEU A 146 -1.90 2.63 -11.50
C LEU A 146 -1.64 2.57 -9.98
N SER A 147 -2.55 1.98 -9.20
CA SER A 147 -2.43 1.79 -7.76
C SER A 147 -1.74 0.46 -7.42
N PHE A 148 -0.41 0.49 -7.45
CA PHE A 148 0.46 -0.65 -7.09
C PHE A 148 0.66 -0.78 -5.57
N VAL A 149 -0.41 -1.05 -4.82
CA VAL A 149 -0.30 -1.31 -3.38
C VAL A 149 0.09 -2.79 -3.15
N PRO A 150 1.20 -3.09 -2.45
CA PRO A 150 1.72 -4.45 -2.29
C PRO A 150 1.00 -5.28 -1.22
N ALA A 151 0.30 -4.66 -0.27
CA ALA A 151 -0.51 -5.36 0.71
C ALA A 151 -1.78 -4.57 1.03
N GLN A 152 -2.84 -5.29 1.35
CA GLN A 152 -4.09 -4.67 1.80
C GLN A 152 -4.95 -5.68 2.55
N ARG A 153 -5.91 -5.16 3.32
CA ARG A 153 -6.94 -5.96 3.97
C ARG A 153 -8.34 -5.66 3.44
N GLN A 154 -9.08 -6.72 3.14
CA GLN A 154 -10.50 -6.67 2.80
C GLN A 154 -11.29 -7.55 3.78
N GLY A 155 -12.02 -6.91 4.70
CA GLY A 155 -12.75 -7.63 5.75
C GLY A 155 -11.81 -8.47 6.62
N ARG A 156 -11.98 -9.80 6.55
CA ARG A 156 -11.16 -10.81 7.26
C ARG A 156 -10.08 -11.46 6.39
N THR A 157 -9.84 -10.94 5.18
CA THR A 157 -8.82 -11.43 4.26
C THR A 157 -7.72 -10.39 4.13
N ILE A 158 -6.48 -10.79 4.38
CA ILE A 158 -5.26 -10.01 4.13
C ILE A 158 -4.65 -10.53 2.82
N VAL A 159 -4.29 -9.61 1.94
CA VAL A 159 -3.77 -9.92 0.61
C VAL A 159 -2.39 -9.31 0.47
N ILE A 160 -1.42 -10.11 0.05
CA ILE A 160 -0.04 -9.68 -0.23
C ILE A 160 0.26 -9.97 -1.69
N ARG A 161 0.58 -8.94 -2.47
CA ARG A 161 0.81 -9.00 -3.91
C ARG A 161 2.31 -8.91 -4.20
N LEU A 162 2.90 -10.00 -4.68
CA LEU A 162 4.36 -10.08 -4.83
C LEU A 162 4.90 -9.30 -6.02
N ASP A 163 4.15 -9.20 -7.11
CA ASP A 163 4.53 -8.35 -8.24
C ASP A 163 4.64 -6.87 -7.84
N PRO A 164 3.58 -6.21 -7.33
CA PRO A 164 3.70 -4.86 -6.80
C PRO A 164 4.80 -4.71 -5.73
N LEU A 165 5.01 -5.71 -4.88
CA LEU A 165 6.07 -5.68 -3.88
C LEU A 165 7.47 -5.64 -4.52
N ARG A 166 7.72 -6.40 -5.59
CA ARG A 166 9.00 -6.34 -6.34
C ARG A 166 9.25 -4.94 -6.89
N PHE A 167 8.24 -4.32 -7.50
CA PHE A 167 8.34 -2.96 -8.02
C PHE A 167 8.58 -1.94 -6.91
N PHE A 168 7.83 -2.03 -5.82
CA PHE A 168 7.97 -1.16 -4.65
C PHE A 168 9.39 -1.23 -4.03
N LEU A 169 9.90 -2.45 -3.80
CA LEU A 169 11.24 -2.66 -3.26
C LEU A 169 12.33 -2.17 -4.20
N TRP A 170 12.17 -2.43 -5.51
CA TRP A 170 13.12 -1.93 -6.50
C TRP A 170 13.17 -0.41 -6.52
N ALA A 171 12.00 0.26 -6.52
CA ALA A 171 11.92 1.71 -6.46
C ALA A 171 12.62 2.27 -5.21
N MET A 172 12.45 1.64 -4.04
CA MET A 172 13.18 2.03 -2.83
C MET A 172 14.70 1.88 -2.98
N LEU A 173 15.18 0.79 -3.59
CA LEU A 173 16.63 0.61 -3.82
C LEU A 173 17.24 1.66 -4.77
N GLN A 174 16.44 2.21 -5.68
CA GLN A 174 16.89 3.25 -6.62
C GLN A 174 16.81 4.67 -6.03
N ASP A 175 16.07 4.85 -4.94
CA ASP A 175 15.79 6.16 -4.40
C ASP A 175 16.92 6.70 -3.52
N THR A 176 17.46 7.85 -3.92
CA THR A 176 18.58 8.52 -3.26
C THR A 176 18.21 9.16 -1.92
N GLU A 177 16.95 9.51 -1.69
CA GLU A 177 16.49 10.05 -0.40
C GLU A 177 16.40 8.99 0.69
N SER A 178 16.27 7.72 0.28
CA SER A 178 16.12 6.56 1.16
C SER A 178 17.45 5.93 1.59
N ARG A 179 18.59 6.57 1.26
CA ARG A 179 19.95 6.00 1.31
C ARG A 179 20.32 5.35 2.63
N GLU A 180 20.04 5.98 3.77
CA GLU A 180 20.49 5.45 5.07
C GLU A 180 19.86 4.10 5.40
N GLY A 181 18.53 3.98 5.28
CA GLY A 181 17.81 2.73 5.51
C GLY A 181 18.10 1.67 4.44
N VAL A 182 18.20 2.09 3.18
CA VAL A 182 18.51 1.19 2.05
C VAL A 182 19.90 0.59 2.24
N GLN A 183 20.87 1.38 2.67
CA GLN A 183 22.22 0.90 2.94
C GLN A 183 22.23 -0.18 4.03
N VAL A 184 21.50 0.03 5.15
CA VAL A 184 21.36 -0.99 6.21
C VAL A 184 20.79 -2.29 5.65
N ALA A 185 19.75 -2.20 4.82
CA ALA A 185 19.14 -3.36 4.19
C ALA A 185 20.10 -4.06 3.21
N MET A 186 20.77 -3.30 2.35
CA MET A 186 21.72 -3.82 1.37
C MET A 186 22.91 -4.51 2.02
N GLU A 187 23.47 -3.95 3.08
CA GLU A 187 24.55 -4.55 3.87
C GLU A 187 24.10 -5.89 4.46
N HIS A 188 22.90 -5.93 5.07
CA HIS A 188 22.33 -7.15 5.64
C HIS A 188 22.13 -8.25 4.59
N TYR A 189 21.54 -7.91 3.44
CA TYR A 189 21.29 -8.86 2.36
C TYR A 189 22.53 -9.13 1.48
N ARG A 190 23.67 -8.50 1.79
CA ARG A 190 24.91 -8.55 0.99
C ARG A 190 24.67 -8.24 -0.48
N TRP A 191 23.87 -7.20 -0.73
CA TRP A 191 23.50 -6.79 -2.08
C TRP A 191 24.73 -6.40 -2.88
N SER A 192 24.82 -6.89 -4.12
CA SER A 192 25.89 -6.56 -5.05
C SER A 192 25.34 -6.25 -6.43
N ASN A 193 25.71 -5.07 -6.96
CA ASN A 193 25.41 -4.67 -8.33
C ASN A 193 26.14 -5.51 -9.39
N ARG A 194 27.13 -6.33 -8.99
CA ARG A 194 27.83 -7.27 -9.89
C ARG A 194 27.04 -8.56 -10.13
N ARG A 195 26.02 -8.84 -9.31
CA ARG A 195 25.19 -10.04 -9.40
C ARG A 195 23.84 -9.71 -9.99
N SER A 196 23.18 -10.70 -10.59
CA SER A 196 21.81 -10.53 -11.08
C SER A 196 20.88 -10.03 -9.96
N PRO A 197 20.12 -8.94 -10.18
CA PRO A 197 19.14 -8.46 -9.21
C PRO A 197 18.08 -9.50 -8.86
N ARG A 198 17.70 -10.38 -9.81
CA ARG A 198 16.61 -11.34 -9.66
C ARG A 198 16.78 -12.25 -8.43
N GLY A 199 17.92 -12.91 -8.30
CA GLY A 199 18.16 -13.86 -7.22
C GLY A 199 18.25 -13.19 -5.84
N GLN A 200 18.81 -11.97 -5.80
CA GLN A 200 18.93 -11.18 -4.57
C GLN A 200 17.57 -10.65 -4.12
N MET A 201 16.76 -10.16 -5.07
CA MET A 201 15.44 -9.59 -4.81
C MET A 201 14.46 -10.64 -4.25
N ASN A 202 14.51 -11.89 -4.70
CA ASN A 202 13.59 -12.92 -4.19
C ASN A 202 13.69 -13.11 -2.67
N LYS A 203 14.89 -13.01 -2.09
CA LYS A 203 15.09 -13.11 -0.64
C LYS A 203 14.49 -11.91 0.09
N ILE A 204 14.68 -10.71 -0.47
CA ILE A 204 14.15 -9.47 0.08
C ILE A 204 12.62 -9.51 0.04
N VAL A 205 12.04 -9.85 -1.11
CA VAL A 205 10.57 -9.96 -1.30
C VAL A 205 9.95 -10.92 -0.30
N ALA A 206 10.56 -12.08 -0.05
CA ALA A 206 10.04 -13.03 0.94
C ALA A 206 10.05 -12.44 2.36
N ALA A 207 11.15 -11.78 2.75
CA ALA A 207 11.27 -11.17 4.07
C ALA A 207 10.32 -9.99 4.27
N GLU A 208 10.14 -9.14 3.25
CA GLU A 208 9.30 -7.95 3.30
C GLU A 208 7.81 -8.28 3.13
N ALA A 209 7.46 -9.38 2.45
CA ALA A 209 6.09 -9.89 2.45
C ALA A 209 5.62 -10.23 3.87
N GLU A 210 6.47 -10.88 4.67
CA GLU A 210 6.18 -11.16 6.08
C GLU A 210 6.05 -9.86 6.90
N THR A 211 6.91 -8.87 6.65
CA THR A 211 6.85 -7.56 7.31
C THR A 211 5.53 -6.84 6.99
N LEU A 212 5.10 -6.86 5.73
CA LEU A 212 3.81 -6.29 5.31
C LEU A 212 2.61 -7.03 5.89
N LEU A 213 2.69 -8.35 6.06
CA LEU A 213 1.64 -9.10 6.77
C LEU A 213 1.44 -8.53 8.17
N HIS A 214 2.52 -8.21 8.88
CA HIS A 214 2.45 -7.63 10.21
C HIS A 214 1.92 -6.19 10.23
N HIS A 215 2.16 -5.39 9.19
CA HIS A 215 1.49 -4.10 9.01
C HIS A 215 -0.04 -4.29 8.93
N GLU A 216 -0.50 -5.16 8.03
CA GLU A 216 -1.92 -5.42 7.83
C GLU A 216 -2.59 -6.01 9.08
N LEU A 217 -1.91 -6.93 9.79
CA LEU A 217 -2.38 -7.47 11.07
C LEU A 217 -2.46 -6.39 12.16
N GLY A 218 -1.46 -5.50 12.22
CA GLY A 218 -1.45 -4.34 13.12
C GLY A 218 -2.66 -3.46 12.87
N GLU A 219 -2.95 -3.13 11.62
CA GLU A 219 -4.12 -2.34 11.25
C GLU A 219 -5.43 -3.06 11.59
N ALA A 220 -5.51 -4.37 11.31
CA ALA A 220 -6.73 -5.16 11.51
C ALA A 220 -7.11 -5.30 12.99
N LEU A 221 -6.11 -5.34 13.87
CA LEU A 221 -6.28 -5.52 15.31
C LEU A 221 -6.44 -4.19 16.04
N ASP A 222 -5.95 -3.08 15.48
CA ASP A 222 -6.08 -1.78 16.12
C ASP A 222 -7.55 -1.29 16.11
N ARG A 223 -8.00 -0.82 17.28
CA ARG A 223 -9.39 -0.35 17.52
C ARG A 223 -9.47 1.14 17.84
N SER A 224 -8.35 1.86 17.75
CA SER A 224 -8.30 3.29 18.11
C SER A 224 -9.10 4.16 17.13
N LEU A 225 -9.17 3.77 15.86
CA LEU A 225 -10.01 4.41 14.83
C LEU A 225 -10.95 3.34 14.20
N PRO A 226 -12.12 3.07 14.80
CA PRO A 226 -13.01 2.00 14.33
C PRO A 226 -13.48 2.20 12.88
N PRO A 227 -13.84 1.13 12.14
CA PRO A 227 -14.11 1.21 10.69
C PRO A 227 -15.16 2.24 10.26
N LEU A 228 -16.26 2.41 11.02
CA LEU A 228 -17.30 3.39 10.70
C LEU A 228 -16.80 4.83 10.86
N LEU A 229 -16.08 5.10 11.95
CA LEU A 229 -15.46 6.40 12.21
C LEU A 229 -14.39 6.70 11.16
N TRP A 230 -13.54 5.73 10.84
CA TRP A 230 -12.52 5.86 9.79
C TRP A 230 -13.14 6.23 8.45
N ARG A 231 -14.16 5.50 7.99
CA ARG A 231 -14.88 5.78 6.74
C ARG A 231 -15.49 7.17 6.73
N SER A 232 -16.14 7.57 7.84
CA SER A 232 -16.72 8.90 7.97
C SER A 232 -15.67 10.01 7.84
N LEU A 233 -14.51 9.85 8.46
CA LEU A 233 -13.42 10.83 8.38
C LEU A 233 -12.85 10.96 6.96
N VAL A 234 -12.44 9.85 6.33
CA VAL A 234 -11.81 9.92 4.99
C VAL A 234 -12.78 10.34 3.90
N ALA A 235 -14.08 10.04 4.04
CA ALA A 235 -15.11 10.49 3.11
C ALA A 235 -15.45 11.98 3.29
N SER A 236 -15.25 12.54 4.49
CA SER A 236 -15.52 13.96 4.77
C SER A 236 -14.40 14.87 4.30
N PHE A 237 -13.18 14.36 4.19
CA PHE A 237 -12.00 15.17 3.86
C PHE A 237 -11.09 14.54 2.79
N PRO A 238 -11.64 14.04 1.66
CA PRO A 238 -10.81 13.46 0.60
C PRO A 238 -9.84 14.50 0.04
N PHE A 239 -8.62 14.06 -0.31
CA PHE A 239 -7.56 14.90 -0.89
C PHE A 239 -7.11 16.08 0.00
N SER A 240 -7.34 16.01 1.31
CA SER A 240 -6.96 17.07 2.24
C SER A 240 -5.70 16.71 3.05
N ARG A 241 -5.09 17.74 3.67
CA ARG A 241 -4.04 17.55 4.68
C ARG A 241 -4.53 16.76 5.90
N ILE A 242 -5.83 16.83 6.19
CA ILE A 242 -6.48 16.04 7.23
C ILE A 242 -6.44 14.55 6.86
N GLU A 243 -6.82 14.17 5.63
CA GLU A 243 -6.70 12.77 5.17
C GLU A 243 -5.25 12.29 5.23
N LEU A 244 -4.30 13.11 4.78
CA LEU A 244 -2.87 12.78 4.83
C LEU A 244 -2.41 12.48 6.27
N TYR A 245 -2.81 13.31 7.23
CA TYR A 245 -2.54 13.09 8.65
C TYR A 245 -3.19 11.82 9.17
N LEU A 246 -4.49 11.65 8.93
CA LEU A 246 -5.25 10.51 9.39
C LEU A 246 -4.68 9.19 8.90
N ARG A 247 -4.29 9.10 7.62
CA ARG A 247 -3.62 7.92 7.05
C ARG A 247 -2.24 7.70 7.66
N SER A 248 -1.44 8.75 7.80
CA SER A 248 -0.12 8.66 8.44
C SER A 248 -0.21 8.16 9.88
N LEU A 249 -1.17 8.66 10.65
CA LEU A 249 -1.43 8.22 12.02
C LEU A 249 -1.90 6.76 12.05
N LYS A 250 -2.81 6.36 11.14
CA LYS A 250 -3.32 4.99 11.06
C LYS A 250 -2.22 3.99 10.75
N ASP A 251 -1.34 4.29 9.81
CA ASP A 251 -0.16 3.47 9.51
C ASP A 251 0.74 3.33 10.75
N LEU A 252 1.04 4.44 11.44
CA LEU A 252 1.87 4.42 12.64
C LEU A 252 1.23 3.64 13.80
N LEU A 253 -0.08 3.70 13.96
CA LEU A 253 -0.83 2.88 14.92
C LEU A 253 -0.74 1.39 14.59
N ALA A 254 -0.83 1.03 13.31
CA ALA A 254 -0.65 -0.33 12.83
C ALA A 254 0.78 -0.81 13.07
N ASP A 255 1.78 -0.04 12.64
CA ASP A 255 3.20 -0.38 12.74
C ASP A 255 3.67 -0.53 14.19
N THR A 256 3.19 0.33 15.08
CA THR A 256 3.54 0.28 16.51
C THR A 256 2.68 -0.69 17.31
N HIS A 257 1.65 -1.32 16.75
CA HIS A 257 0.81 -2.29 17.46
C HIS A 257 1.64 -3.45 18.04
N PRO A 258 1.27 -4.06 19.18
CA PRO A 258 1.96 -5.24 19.73
C PRO A 258 2.00 -6.48 18.82
N ARG A 259 1.26 -6.46 17.71
CA ARG A 259 1.27 -7.48 16.65
C ARG A 259 1.66 -6.90 15.30
N GLY A 260 2.03 -5.62 15.29
CA GLY A 260 2.35 -4.81 14.13
C GLY A 260 3.78 -4.97 13.65
N THR A 261 4.10 -4.22 12.61
CA THR A 261 5.38 -4.21 11.89
C THR A 261 6.60 -4.11 12.81
N LEU A 262 6.67 -3.06 13.63
CA LEU A 262 7.85 -2.79 14.46
C LEU A 262 8.01 -3.85 15.55
N SER A 263 6.91 -4.32 16.13
CA SER A 263 6.95 -5.40 17.13
C SER A 263 7.55 -6.68 16.52
N HIS A 264 7.14 -7.03 15.30
CA HIS A 264 7.69 -8.19 14.59
C HIS A 264 9.17 -8.01 14.25
N ILE A 265 9.55 -6.84 13.72
CA ILE A 265 10.95 -6.53 13.39
C ILE A 265 11.85 -6.63 14.62
N ILE A 266 11.41 -6.10 15.76
CA ILE A 266 12.15 -6.13 17.03
C ILE A 266 12.29 -7.56 17.55
N GLU A 267 11.17 -8.29 17.66
CA GLU A 267 11.15 -9.66 18.20
C GLU A 267 12.06 -10.60 17.39
N LYS A 268 12.02 -10.48 16.06
CA LYS A 268 12.81 -11.30 15.14
C LYS A 268 14.18 -10.70 14.79
N LYS A 269 14.51 -9.52 15.34
CA LYS A 269 15.75 -8.77 15.06
C LYS A 269 16.03 -8.61 13.55
N LYS A 270 14.99 -8.28 12.76
CA LYS A 270 15.04 -8.19 11.29
C LYS A 270 15.69 -6.88 10.84
N ILE A 271 17.01 -6.79 10.95
CA ILE A 271 17.76 -5.57 10.61
C ILE A 271 17.58 -5.13 9.14
N GLY A 272 17.45 -6.07 8.20
CA GLY A 272 17.16 -5.76 6.80
C GLY A 272 15.81 -5.04 6.62
N SER A 273 14.76 -5.59 7.23
CA SER A 273 13.42 -4.99 7.24
C SER A 273 13.36 -3.69 8.02
N LEU A 274 14.16 -3.53 9.07
CA LEU A 274 14.31 -2.25 9.77
C LEU A 274 14.90 -1.17 8.85
N GLY A 275 15.88 -1.54 8.01
CA GLY A 275 16.42 -0.67 6.97
C GLY A 275 15.34 -0.22 5.97
N PHE A 276 14.57 -1.15 5.41
CA PHE A 276 13.45 -0.81 4.51
C PHE A 276 12.36 0.02 5.18
N TYR A 277 12.04 -0.28 6.45
CA TYR A 277 11.09 0.51 7.23
C TYR A 277 11.58 1.96 7.35
N LEU A 278 12.85 2.17 7.72
CA LEU A 278 13.44 3.51 7.84
C LEU A 278 13.38 4.26 6.51
N SER A 279 13.70 3.59 5.40
CA SER A 279 13.60 4.15 4.06
C SER A 279 12.18 4.56 3.66
N ASN A 280 11.17 3.79 4.09
CA ASN A 280 9.77 4.09 3.83
C ASN A 280 9.18 5.11 4.83
N LEU A 281 9.88 5.44 5.92
CA LEU A 281 9.47 6.45 6.89
C LEU A 281 9.72 7.86 6.35
N LYS A 282 8.77 8.33 5.54
CA LYS A 282 8.83 9.63 4.85
C LYS A 282 7.65 10.53 5.20
N GLY A 283 7.77 11.80 4.79
CA GLY A 283 6.73 12.80 4.92
C GLY A 283 6.22 12.90 6.36
N LEU A 284 4.90 12.95 6.50
CA LEU A 284 4.26 13.16 7.79
C LEU A 284 4.50 12.02 8.79
N ARG A 285 4.69 10.76 8.36
CA ARG A 285 5.04 9.66 9.26
C ARG A 285 6.40 9.90 9.94
N ARG A 286 7.38 10.43 9.19
CA ARG A 286 8.70 10.80 9.72
C ARG A 286 8.61 11.94 10.73
N VAL A 287 7.80 12.95 10.44
CA VAL A 287 7.56 14.10 11.33
C VAL A 287 6.85 13.66 12.62
N LEU A 288 5.90 12.73 12.52
CA LEU A 288 5.14 12.22 13.66
C LEU A 288 5.93 11.25 14.53
N PHE A 289 6.96 10.60 13.99
CA PHE A 289 7.74 9.58 14.69
C PHE A 289 9.27 9.82 14.67
N PRO A 290 9.74 10.99 15.13
CA PRO A 290 11.16 11.36 15.04
C PRO A 290 12.06 10.47 15.91
N GLU A 291 11.60 10.01 17.08
CA GLU A 291 12.40 9.21 18.00
C GLU A 291 12.78 7.83 17.44
N LEU A 292 12.04 7.35 16.43
CA LEU A 292 12.35 6.09 15.77
C LEU A 292 13.68 6.16 15.03
N ILE A 293 14.00 7.30 14.42
CA ILE A 293 15.22 7.49 13.63
C ILE A 293 16.45 7.29 14.51
N GLU A 294 16.47 7.91 15.69
CA GLU A 294 17.57 7.77 16.64
C GLU A 294 17.63 6.36 17.24
N ALA A 295 16.50 5.72 17.45
CA ALA A 295 16.47 4.34 17.93
C ALA A 295 17.02 3.35 16.89
N VAL A 296 16.73 3.55 15.60
CA VAL A 296 17.31 2.74 14.52
C VAL A 296 18.82 2.88 14.46
N LYS A 297 19.37 4.09 14.67
CA LYS A 297 20.83 4.30 14.74
C LYS A 297 21.47 3.49 15.87
N LYS A 298 20.85 3.46 17.05
CA LYS A 298 21.33 2.64 18.19
C LYS A 298 21.30 1.14 17.90
N VAL A 299 20.26 0.67 17.21
CA VAL A 299 20.22 -0.73 16.74
C VAL A 299 21.36 -1.01 15.76
N LYS A 300 21.60 -0.11 14.80
CA LYS A 300 22.64 -0.27 13.78
C LYS A 300 24.05 -0.29 14.39
N ASN A 301 24.33 0.63 15.30
CA ASN A 301 25.68 0.82 15.84
C ASN A 301 25.99 -0.14 17.00
N ASP A 302 25.02 -0.34 17.90
CA ASP A 302 25.25 -0.99 19.18
C ASP A 302 24.45 -2.30 19.34
N GLY A 303 23.58 -2.63 18.38
CA GLY A 303 22.68 -3.78 18.48
C GLY A 303 21.57 -3.60 19.53
N ASP A 304 21.31 -2.36 19.97
CA ASP A 304 20.36 -2.06 21.05
C ASP A 304 18.90 -2.08 20.58
N TRP A 305 18.33 -3.28 20.45
CA TRP A 305 16.92 -3.49 20.16
C TRP A 305 15.98 -2.99 21.26
N SER A 306 16.49 -2.80 22.48
CA SER A 306 15.68 -2.27 23.58
C SER A 306 15.36 -0.79 23.35
N ALA A 307 16.31 0.00 22.83
CA ALA A 307 16.05 1.39 22.46
C ALA A 307 14.93 1.51 21.41
N LEU A 308 14.89 0.61 20.43
CA LEU A 308 13.84 0.56 19.42
C LEU A 308 12.47 0.19 20.01
N GLU A 309 12.44 -0.75 20.95
CA GLU A 309 11.21 -1.10 21.67
C GLU A 309 10.68 0.06 22.52
N HIS A 310 11.55 0.77 23.24
CA HIS A 310 11.16 1.96 23.99
C HIS A 310 10.58 3.05 23.07
N ALA A 311 11.21 3.28 21.90
CA ALA A 311 10.69 4.22 20.90
C ALA A 311 9.32 3.78 20.37
N ARG A 312 9.14 2.49 20.05
CA ARG A 312 7.85 1.91 19.63
C ARG A 312 6.75 2.16 20.66
N LEU A 313 7.02 1.85 21.93
CA LEU A 313 6.04 2.00 23.01
C LEU A 313 5.70 3.48 23.28
N SER A 314 6.71 4.36 23.29
CA SER A 314 6.52 5.81 23.47
C SER A 314 5.69 6.41 22.33
N GLY A 315 6.07 6.11 21.08
CA GLY A 315 5.35 6.54 19.88
C GLY A 315 3.90 6.05 19.91
N ARG A 316 3.68 4.75 20.18
CA ARG A 316 2.32 4.18 20.30
C ARG A 316 1.46 4.94 21.30
N LYS A 317 1.99 5.22 22.50
CA LYS A 317 1.25 5.95 23.54
C LYS A 317 0.80 7.32 23.02
N ARG A 318 1.67 8.05 22.33
CA ARG A 318 1.35 9.34 21.72
C ARG A 318 0.29 9.20 20.61
N PHE A 319 0.44 8.24 19.71
CA PHE A 319 -0.50 8.01 18.60
C PHE A 319 -1.89 7.62 19.09
N LEU A 320 -1.97 6.80 20.15
CA LEU A 320 -3.25 6.46 20.79
C LEU A 320 -3.94 7.69 21.41
N SER A 321 -3.15 8.59 22.02
CA SER A 321 -3.68 9.85 22.55
C SER A 321 -4.24 10.74 21.43
N GLN A 322 -3.53 10.86 20.31
CA GLN A 322 -4.00 11.61 19.14
C GLN A 322 -5.27 11.02 18.55
N ALA A 323 -5.33 9.70 18.37
CA ALA A 323 -6.54 9.01 17.93
C ALA A 323 -7.72 9.25 18.88
N GLY A 324 -7.48 9.24 20.19
CA GLY A 324 -8.48 9.60 21.20
C GLY A 324 -9.06 11.00 20.99
N LEU A 325 -8.21 12.02 20.81
CA LEU A 325 -8.64 13.39 20.55
C LEU A 325 -9.43 13.52 19.23
N ILE A 326 -8.99 12.83 18.17
CA ILE A 326 -9.70 12.80 16.88
C ILE A 326 -11.12 12.22 17.04
N ARG A 327 -11.30 11.19 17.87
CA ARG A 327 -12.64 10.64 18.16
C ARG A 327 -13.54 11.65 18.84
N GLU A 328 -13.02 12.42 19.79
CA GLU A 328 -13.81 13.45 20.46
C GLU A 328 -14.15 14.60 19.50
N TYR A 329 -13.24 14.98 18.61
CA TYR A 329 -13.54 15.97 17.57
C TYR A 329 -14.59 15.45 16.58
N HIS A 330 -14.49 14.19 16.16
CA HIS A 330 -15.48 13.55 15.30
C HIS A 330 -16.88 13.61 15.92
N LYS A 331 -17.03 13.19 17.19
CA LYS A 331 -18.31 13.25 17.91
C LYS A 331 -18.86 14.68 18.04
N ARG A 332 -17.98 15.65 18.30
CA ARG A 332 -18.38 17.04 18.55
C ARG A 332 -18.81 17.77 17.28
N PHE A 333 -18.12 17.51 16.17
CA PHE A 333 -18.25 18.32 14.97
C PHE A 333 -18.90 17.59 13.80
N LEU A 334 -18.73 16.27 13.64
CA LEU A 334 -19.24 15.54 12.48
C LEU A 334 -20.55 14.80 12.77
N PRO A 335 -21.46 14.71 11.78
CA PRO A 335 -21.33 15.24 10.41
C PRO A 335 -21.71 16.73 10.27
N HIS A 336 -22.22 17.37 11.32
CA HIS A 336 -22.97 18.64 11.20
C HIS A 336 -22.14 19.91 11.00
N ARG A 337 -20.84 19.90 11.34
CA ARG A 337 -19.95 21.08 11.37
C ARG A 337 -18.56 20.73 10.82
N PRO A 338 -18.45 20.32 9.54
CA PRO A 338 -17.18 19.89 8.95
C PRO A 338 -16.13 21.01 8.89
N GLN A 339 -16.51 22.28 8.65
CA GLN A 339 -15.52 23.37 8.68
C GLN A 339 -14.94 23.58 10.09
N ALA A 340 -15.78 23.51 11.13
CA ALA A 340 -15.32 23.64 12.51
C ALA A 340 -14.41 22.47 12.93
N PHE A 341 -14.69 21.25 12.43
CA PHE A 341 -13.78 20.12 12.57
C PHE A 341 -12.42 20.46 11.93
N SER A 342 -12.41 20.92 10.68
CA SER A 342 -11.17 21.26 9.98
C SER A 342 -10.35 22.29 10.74
N SER A 343 -10.93 23.42 11.14
CA SER A 343 -10.20 24.44 11.90
C SER A 343 -9.65 23.92 13.22
N ALA A 344 -10.44 23.16 13.99
CA ALA A 344 -9.98 22.57 15.24
C ALA A 344 -8.88 21.52 15.02
N PHE A 345 -8.98 20.74 13.94
CA PHE A 345 -7.99 19.73 13.57
C PHE A 345 -6.67 20.37 13.15
N GLU A 346 -6.72 21.39 12.29
CA GLU A 346 -5.52 22.08 11.83
C GLU A 346 -4.77 22.73 13.00
N GLU A 347 -5.49 23.38 13.93
CA GLU A 347 -4.91 23.96 15.15
C GLU A 347 -4.22 22.91 16.02
N ALA A 348 -4.87 21.76 16.23
CA ALA A 348 -4.40 20.76 17.17
C ALA A 348 -3.30 19.84 16.60
N PHE A 349 -3.31 19.57 15.30
CA PHE A 349 -2.51 18.50 14.70
C PHE A 349 -1.56 18.97 13.59
N LEU A 350 -1.87 20.03 12.85
CA LEU A 350 -1.06 20.49 11.72
C LEU A 350 -0.18 21.68 12.09
N ARG A 351 -0.74 22.70 12.76
CA ARG A 351 0.02 23.89 13.18
C ARG A 351 1.23 23.56 14.07
N PRO A 352 1.15 22.62 15.05
CA PRO A 352 2.32 22.23 15.84
C PRO A 352 3.46 21.60 15.02
N LEU A 353 3.16 21.17 13.79
CA LEU A 353 4.12 20.58 12.85
C LEU A 353 4.60 21.60 11.81
N GLY A 354 4.18 22.86 11.88
CA GLY A 354 4.54 23.93 10.95
C GLY A 354 3.74 23.94 9.64
N TYR A 355 2.56 23.31 9.61
CA TYR A 355 1.66 23.29 8.44
C TYR A 355 0.47 24.23 8.56
#